data_AF-A0A0S7BHQ6-F1
#
_entry.id   AF-A0A0S7BHQ6-F1
#
_cell.length_a   1.000
_cell.length_b   1.000
_cell.length_c   1.000
_cell.angle_alpha   90.00
_cell.angle_beta   90.00
_cell.angle_gamma   90.00
#
_symmetry.space_group_name_H-M   'P 1'
#
loop_
_entity.id
_entity.type
_entity.pdbx_description
1 polymer ?
#
loop_
_entity_poly.entity_id
_entity_poly.type
_entity_poly.pdbx_seq_one_letter_code
_entity_poly.pdbx_strand_id
1 'polypeptide(L)'
;MANEQWVPDLSTLNEIDRLVHEPARLMLMAVLYVVESADFIFLMNQTGMTWGNLSAHMSKLEEAGYVKVEKTYKGRRPNTILQLTPQGRDAFRTYRKRMLQVLDDLPE
;
A
#
# COMPACT_ATOMS: atom_id res chain seq x y z
N MET A 1 7.04 15.56 38.72
CA MET A 1 6.47 16.63 37.86
C MET A 1 7.09 16.46 36.49
N ALA A 2 6.42 15.71 35.61
CA ALA A 2 6.88 15.59 34.23
C ALA A 2 6.74 16.97 33.57
N ASN A 3 7.79 17.40 32.91
CA ASN A 3 7.86 18.66 32.18
C ASN A 3 6.78 18.70 31.09
N GLU A 4 5.90 19.69 31.12
CA GLU A 4 4.91 20.02 30.05
C GLU A 4 5.57 20.44 28.71
N GLN A 5 6.88 20.20 28.53
CA GLN A 5 7.69 20.72 27.42
C GLN A 5 7.89 19.74 26.27
N TRP A 6 7.31 18.54 26.31
CA TRP A 6 7.45 17.63 25.18
C TRP A 6 6.15 16.84 24.94
N VAL A 7 5.30 17.40 24.10
CA VAL A 7 4.24 16.69 23.40
C VAL A 7 4.64 16.74 21.92
N PRO A 8 4.99 15.60 21.29
CA PRO A 8 5.35 15.59 19.87
C PRO A 8 4.17 16.13 19.05
N ASP A 9 4.46 16.88 18.00
CA ASP A 9 3.43 17.34 17.09
C ASP A 9 2.91 16.16 16.26
N LEU A 10 1.91 15.48 16.82
CA LEU A 10 1.24 14.34 16.18
C LEU A 10 0.29 14.77 15.05
N SER A 11 0.20 16.05 14.70
CA SER A 11 -0.65 16.52 13.60
C SER A 11 -0.26 15.89 12.26
N THR A 12 1.01 15.50 12.10
CA THR A 12 1.56 14.77 10.94
C THR A 12 0.86 13.43 10.69
N LEU A 13 0.34 12.77 11.73
CA LEU A 13 -0.46 11.55 11.61
C LEU A 13 -1.78 11.77 10.86
N ASN A 14 -2.34 12.99 10.91
CA ASN A 14 -3.59 13.31 10.20
C ASN A 14 -3.40 13.32 8.68
N GLU A 15 -2.16 13.50 8.21
CA GLU A 15 -1.83 13.49 6.80
C GLU A 15 -1.52 12.10 6.24
N ILE A 16 -1.52 11.06 7.10
CA ILE A 16 -1.30 9.70 6.65
C ILE A 16 -2.50 9.25 5.82
N ASP A 17 -2.22 8.78 4.61
CA ASP A 17 -3.22 8.16 3.76
C ASP A 17 -3.73 6.88 4.42
N ARG A 18 -4.95 6.95 4.97
CA ARG A 18 -5.61 5.84 5.68
C ARG A 18 -5.92 4.64 4.77
N LEU A 19 -5.99 4.84 3.46
CA LEU A 19 -6.17 3.76 2.51
C LEU A 19 -4.87 2.95 2.37
N VAL A 20 -3.73 3.63 2.32
CA VAL A 20 -2.40 2.99 2.32
C VAL A 20 -2.03 2.43 3.70
N HIS A 21 -2.40 3.13 4.78
CA HIS A 21 -2.13 2.76 6.18
C HIS A 21 -3.05 1.64 6.70
N GLU A 22 -3.13 0.57 5.94
CA GLU A 22 -3.76 -0.68 6.34
C GLU A 22 -2.79 -1.81 5.94
N PRO A 23 -2.44 -2.73 6.84
CA PRO A 23 -1.31 -3.64 6.64
C PRO A 23 -1.33 -4.41 5.33
N ALA A 24 -2.50 -4.90 4.89
CA ALA A 24 -2.61 -5.67 3.67
C ALA A 24 -2.37 -4.83 2.42
N ARG A 25 -3.00 -3.65 2.32
CA ARG A 25 -2.77 -2.71 1.22
C ARG A 25 -1.34 -2.21 1.20
N LEU A 26 -0.76 -1.91 2.37
CA LEU A 26 0.63 -1.49 2.46
C LEU A 26 1.58 -2.54 1.90
N MET A 27 1.39 -3.81 2.28
CA MET A 27 2.19 -4.93 1.79
C MET A 27 2.03 -5.10 0.27
N LEU A 28 0.81 -5.02 -0.25
CA LEU A 28 0.55 -5.12 -1.69
C LEU A 28 1.21 -3.99 -2.48
N MET A 29 1.04 -2.75 -2.03
CA MET A 29 1.68 -1.60 -2.67
C MET A 29 3.20 -1.69 -2.58
N ALA A 30 3.77 -2.17 -1.46
CA ALA A 30 5.20 -2.36 -1.31
C ALA A 30 5.76 -3.38 -2.32
N VAL A 31 5.10 -4.54 -2.49
CA VAL A 31 5.50 -5.54 -3.49
C VAL A 31 5.41 -4.95 -4.91
N LEU A 32 4.28 -4.34 -5.26
CA LEU A 32 4.06 -3.73 -6.58
C LEU A 32 4.91 -2.48 -6.84
N TYR A 33 5.47 -1.85 -5.81
CA TYR A 33 6.39 -0.72 -5.97
C TYR A 33 7.77 -1.16 -6.47
N VAL A 34 8.22 -2.36 -6.10
CA VAL A 34 9.53 -2.91 -6.48
C VAL A 34 9.52 -3.52 -7.88
N VAL A 35 8.36 -4.04 -8.33
CA VAL A 35 8.19 -4.64 -9.66
C VAL A 35 7.43 -3.70 -10.60
N GLU A 36 7.49 -3.96 -11.91
CA GLU A 36 6.67 -3.23 -12.89
C GLU A 36 5.21 -3.67 -12.83
N SER A 37 4.99 -4.99 -12.80
CA SER A 37 3.67 -5.61 -12.63
C SER A 37 3.82 -7.02 -12.05
N ALA A 38 2.73 -7.57 -11.53
CA ALA A 38 2.67 -8.93 -11.01
C ALA A 38 1.31 -9.58 -11.29
N ASP A 39 1.29 -10.90 -11.47
CA ASP A 39 0.03 -11.63 -11.52
C ASP A 39 -0.56 -11.88 -10.12
N PHE A 40 -1.87 -12.11 -10.07
CA PHE A 40 -2.61 -12.34 -8.84
C PHE A 40 -2.01 -13.45 -7.98
N ILE A 41 -1.61 -14.57 -8.59
CA ILE A 41 -1.09 -15.73 -7.86
C ILE A 41 0.27 -15.42 -7.25
N PHE A 42 1.14 -14.72 -7.98
CA PHE A 42 2.38 -14.21 -7.44
C PHE A 42 2.14 -13.34 -6.20
N LEU A 43 1.23 -12.37 -6.28
CA LEU A 43 0.92 -11.49 -5.15
C LEU A 43 0.39 -12.28 -3.95
N MET A 44 -0.52 -13.23 -4.19
CA MET A 44 -1.04 -14.12 -3.14
C MET A 44 0.07 -14.86 -2.41
N ASN A 45 1.04 -15.40 -3.17
CA ASN A 45 2.19 -16.12 -2.60
C ASN A 45 3.13 -15.20 -1.82
N GLN A 46 3.38 -13.98 -2.32
CA GLN A 46 4.28 -13.04 -1.64
C GLN A 46 3.69 -12.43 -0.38
N THR A 47 2.36 -12.23 -0.36
CA THR A 47 1.70 -11.61 0.79
C THR A 47 1.11 -12.61 1.77
N GLY A 48 1.01 -13.89 1.40
CA GLY A 48 0.35 -14.93 2.20
C GLY A 48 -1.16 -14.74 2.33
N MET A 49 -1.76 -13.84 1.55
CA MET A 49 -3.19 -13.54 1.62
C MET A 49 -4.02 -14.64 0.97
N THR A 50 -5.25 -14.83 1.46
CA THR A 50 -6.23 -15.64 0.73
C THR A 50 -6.76 -14.88 -0.49
N TRP A 51 -7.34 -15.61 -1.44
CA TRP A 51 -7.91 -15.03 -2.66
C TRP A 51 -8.96 -13.95 -2.38
N GLY A 52 -9.87 -14.20 -1.43
CA GLY A 52 -10.90 -13.23 -1.05
C GLY A 52 -10.33 -11.98 -0.39
N ASN A 53 -9.32 -12.14 0.48
CA ASN A 53 -8.67 -11.03 1.13
C ASN A 53 -7.95 -10.13 0.10
N LEU A 54 -7.13 -10.75 -0.75
CA LEU A 54 -6.39 -10.07 -1.81
C LEU A 54 -7.34 -9.32 -2.76
N SER A 55 -8.41 -9.98 -3.21
CA SER A 55 -9.44 -9.38 -4.06
C SER A 55 -10.04 -8.12 -3.44
N ALA A 56 -10.45 -8.18 -2.17
CA ALA A 56 -11.07 -7.04 -1.48
C ALA A 56 -10.11 -5.83 -1.34
N HIS A 57 -8.84 -6.07 -1.00
CA HIS A 57 -7.87 -4.99 -0.88
C HIS A 57 -7.50 -4.38 -2.24
N MET A 58 -7.39 -5.20 -3.28
CA MET A 58 -7.11 -4.72 -4.63
C MET A 58 -8.26 -3.92 -5.22
N SER A 59 -9.52 -4.33 -5.01
CA SER A 59 -10.68 -3.54 -5.43
C SER A 59 -10.66 -2.15 -4.80
N LYS A 60 -10.36 -2.03 -3.50
CA LYS A 60 -10.22 -0.71 -2.84
C LYS A 60 -9.08 0.13 -3.40
N LEU A 61 -7.95 -0.50 -3.75
CA LEU A 61 -6.80 0.18 -4.36
C LEU A 61 -7.10 0.60 -5.81
N GLU A 62 -7.86 -0.19 -6.55
CA GLU A 62 -8.32 0.12 -7.90
C GLU A 62 -9.33 1.26 -7.91
N GLU A 63 -10.32 1.22 -7.01
CA GLU A 63 -11.31 2.30 -6.80
C GLU A 63 -10.64 3.63 -6.45
N ALA A 64 -9.54 3.60 -5.68
CA ALA A 64 -8.73 4.77 -5.36
C ALA A 64 -7.82 5.25 -6.51
N GLY A 65 -7.76 4.49 -7.62
CA GLY A 65 -6.88 4.77 -8.75
C GLY A 65 -5.41 4.44 -8.48
N TYR A 66 -5.07 3.72 -7.41
CA TYR A 66 -3.69 3.41 -7.03
C TYR A 66 -3.14 2.18 -7.75
N VAL A 67 -4.01 1.24 -8.09
CA VAL A 67 -3.64 0.03 -8.82
C VAL A 67 -4.46 -0.06 -10.09
N LYS A 68 -3.81 -0.39 -11.21
CA LYS A 68 -4.49 -0.82 -12.44
C LYS A 68 -4.58 -2.33 -12.43
N VAL A 69 -5.79 -2.86 -12.64
CA VAL A 69 -6.04 -4.29 -12.81
C VAL A 69 -6.30 -4.58 -14.28
N GLU A 70 -5.56 -5.52 -14.86
CA GLU A 70 -5.70 -5.93 -16.24
C GLU A 70 -6.04 -7.41 -16.33
N LYS A 71 -7.21 -7.72 -16.89
CA LYS A 71 -7.64 -9.10 -17.15
C LYS A 71 -7.11 -9.54 -18.50
N THR A 72 -6.26 -10.56 -18.47
CA THR A 72 -5.55 -11.12 -19.61
C THR A 72 -5.78 -12.63 -19.68
N TYR A 73 -5.13 -13.29 -20.62
CA TYR A 73 -5.09 -14.75 -20.71
C TYR A 73 -3.65 -15.22 -20.86
N LYS A 74 -3.27 -16.26 -20.09
CA LYS A 74 -2.02 -16.99 -20.27
C LYS A 74 -2.35 -18.33 -20.93
N GLY A 75 -2.30 -18.36 -22.26
CA GLY A 75 -2.83 -19.46 -23.07
C GLY A 75 -4.35 -19.50 -22.99
N ARG A 76 -4.93 -20.60 -22.48
CA ARG A 76 -6.39 -20.76 -22.30
C ARG A 76 -6.89 -20.42 -20.90
N ARG A 77 -6.01 -19.95 -20.00
CA ARG A 77 -6.35 -19.66 -18.60
C ARG A 77 -6.49 -18.15 -18.38
N PRO A 78 -7.59 -17.66 -17.76
CA PRO A 78 -7.68 -16.28 -17.31
C PRO A 78 -6.52 -15.94 -16.38
N ASN A 79 -5.98 -14.73 -16.53
CA ASN A 79 -4.86 -14.25 -15.74
C ASN A 79 -5.05 -12.77 -15.44
N THR A 80 -4.92 -12.38 -14.17
CA THR A 80 -5.08 -10.98 -13.76
C THR A 80 -3.71 -10.42 -13.44
N ILE A 81 -3.30 -9.38 -14.18
CA ILE A 81 -2.06 -8.62 -13.97
C ILE A 81 -2.39 -7.34 -13.22
N LEU A 82 -1.55 -6.99 -12.25
CA LEU A 82 -1.68 -5.82 -11.42
C LEU A 82 -0.40 -4.99 -11.46
N GLN A 83 -0.57 -3.67 -11.46
CA GLN A 83 0.53 -2.72 -11.40
C GLN A 83 0.09 -1.44 -10.68
N LEU A 84 1.04 -0.76 -10.01
CA LEU A 84 0.76 0.57 -9.50
C LEU A 84 0.58 1.54 -10.68
N THR A 85 -0.42 2.41 -10.58
CA THR A 85 -0.53 3.57 -11.45
C THR A 85 0.52 4.62 -11.06
N PRO A 86 0.76 5.67 -11.88
CA PRO A 86 1.56 6.81 -11.46
C PRO A 86 1.08 7.41 -10.13
N GLN A 87 -0.25 7.59 -9.98
CA GLN A 87 -0.87 8.06 -8.74
C GLN A 87 -0.59 7.12 -7.55
N GLY A 88 -0.69 5.81 -7.75
CA GLY A 88 -0.41 4.82 -6.70
C GLY A 88 1.06 4.81 -6.27
N ARG A 89 2.00 4.99 -7.22
CA ARG A 89 3.42 5.14 -6.91
C ARG A 89 3.70 6.40 -6.10
N ASP A 90 3.07 7.51 -6.44
CA ASP A 90 3.22 8.77 -5.71
C ASP A 90 2.56 8.72 -4.32
N ALA A 91 1.39 8.09 -4.20
CA ALA A 91 0.72 7.85 -2.93
C ALA A 91 1.60 7.01 -1.99
N PHE A 92 2.17 5.90 -2.48
CA PHE A 92 3.08 5.06 -1.69
C PHE A 92 4.36 5.80 -1.27
N ARG A 93 4.96 6.57 -2.20
CA ARG A 93 6.14 7.40 -1.91
C ARG A 93 5.85 8.43 -0.82
N THR A 94 4.72 9.11 -0.93
CA THR A 94 4.26 10.11 0.04
C THR A 94 4.01 9.48 1.40
N TYR A 95 3.30 8.34 1.43
CA TYR A 95 3.08 7.56 2.65
C TYR A 95 4.39 7.20 3.34
N ARG A 96 5.35 6.63 2.60
CA ARG A 96 6.68 6.26 3.15
C ARG A 96 7.39 7.47 3.76
N LYS A 97 7.41 8.60 3.06
CA LYS A 97 8.05 9.83 3.54
C LYS A 97 7.41 10.31 4.85
N ARG A 98 6.08 10.36 4.90
CA ARG A 98 5.34 10.83 6.09
C ARG A 98 5.50 9.87 7.27
N MET A 99 5.44 8.56 7.04
CA MET A 99 5.65 7.59 8.11
C MET A 99 7.06 7.66 8.69
N LEU A 100 8.09 7.86 7.87
CA LEU A 100 9.45 8.07 8.37
C LEU A 100 9.52 9.32 9.25
N GLN A 101 8.95 10.44 8.81
CA GLN A 101 8.90 11.67 9.61
C GLN A 101 8.20 11.43 10.96
N VAL A 102 7.03 10.78 10.96
CA VAL A 102 6.29 10.44 12.18
C VAL A 102 7.15 9.61 13.13
N LEU A 103 7.89 8.62 12.62
CA LEU A 103 8.74 7.77 13.45
C LEU A 103 9.97 8.52 13.97
N ASP A 104 10.55 9.42 13.18
CA ASP A 104 11.71 10.25 13.57
C ASP A 104 11.33 11.30 14.63
N ASP A 105 10.08 11.77 14.63
CA ASP A 105 9.55 12.75 15.61
C ASP A 105 9.22 12.09 16.97
N LEU A 106 9.21 10.75 17.05
CA LEU A 106 9.00 10.01 18.29
C LEU A 106 10.33 9.85 19.06
N PRO A 107 10.30 9.92 20.40
CA PRO A 107 11.46 9.78 21.25
C PRO A 107 11.78 8.29 21.40
N GLU A 108 13.04 7.98 21.71
CA GLU A 108 13.48 6.62 22.03
C GLU A 108 12.83 6.06 23.31
#